data_AF-A0AAV5QEC5-F1
#
_entry.id   AF-A0AAV5QEC5-F1
#
_cell.length_a   1.000
_cell.length_b   1.000
_cell.length_c   1.000
_cell.angle_alpha   90.00
_cell.angle_beta   90.00
_cell.angle_gamma   90.00
#
_symmetry.space_group_name_H-M   'P 1'
#
loop_
_entity.id
_entity.type
_entity.pdbx_description
1 polymer ?
#
loop_
_entity_poly.entity_id
_entity_poly.type
_entity_poly.pdbx_seq_one_letter_code
_entity_poly.pdbx_strand_id
1 'polypeptide(L)'
;MDNTLVSVPVQRPSDINDILNSLKRYDVSVIKDLEDYLKVQCEQNFSDVNANLALLKLYELSSESLNDEREEATINILLLGLCNFYNIDFELYLHLLPVYVLADVTKFKDLSSEDSSIIQFCSYVNKLKELYVLLTSAKFTKFWSLLKTDDSYQDLVYDSYLADSFDSNIRNLIFNVVYKGYSNNNSQIKSKISSQLLQSYLNLNEADFGKFIESKKFFKINGDHVLINHDAHLIKNDDEEEQKHVSTNAHNSIISSENIKFEQLSRLIKESLEK
;
A
#
# COMPACT_ATOMS: atom_id res chain seq x y z
N MET A 1 8.71 9.08 1.61
CA MET A 1 7.54 8.53 2.32
C MET A 1 6.86 9.72 2.94
N ASP A 2 5.65 10.03 2.51
CA ASP A 2 4.91 11.15 3.09
C ASP A 2 4.34 10.70 4.44
N ASN A 3 4.37 11.57 5.44
CA ASN A 3 3.85 11.24 6.77
C ASN A 3 2.32 11.28 6.75
N THR A 4 1.71 10.13 6.50
CA THR A 4 0.26 9.92 6.41
C THR A 4 -0.48 10.15 7.72
N LEU A 5 0.21 10.11 8.87
CA LEU A 5 -0.38 10.39 10.19
C LEU A 5 -0.74 11.87 10.37
N VAL A 6 -0.06 12.76 9.65
CA VAL A 6 -0.25 14.21 9.74
C VAL A 6 -1.17 14.73 8.65
N SER A 7 -1.32 13.98 7.54
CA SER A 7 -2.23 14.36 6.46
C SER A 7 -3.69 14.15 6.86
N VAL A 8 -4.44 15.25 6.94
CA VAL A 8 -5.89 15.21 7.07
C VAL A 8 -6.49 15.11 5.67
N PRO A 9 -7.24 14.04 5.34
CA PRO A 9 -7.92 13.94 4.06
C PRO A 9 -9.02 15.01 3.97
N VAL A 10 -9.15 15.63 2.79
CA VAL A 10 -10.13 16.70 2.53
C VAL A 10 -11.57 16.17 2.62
N GLN A 11 -11.74 14.88 2.38
CA GLN A 11 -13.00 14.15 2.41
C GLN A 11 -13.48 13.84 3.83
N ARG A 12 -12.68 14.12 4.87
CA ARG A 12 -13.05 13.84 6.27
C ARG A 12 -14.23 14.74 6.69
N PRO A 13 -15.38 14.16 7.12
CA PRO A 13 -16.49 14.92 7.65
C PRO A 13 -16.13 15.66 8.95
N SER A 14 -16.82 16.76 9.24
CA SER A 14 -16.62 17.53 10.49
C SER A 14 -16.87 16.66 11.73
N ASP A 15 -17.88 15.78 11.68
CA ASP A 15 -18.24 14.91 12.79
C ASP A 15 -17.09 13.96 13.16
N ILE A 16 -16.47 13.33 12.16
CA ILE A 16 -15.30 12.45 12.36
C ILE A 16 -14.10 13.24 12.87
N ASN A 17 -13.89 14.47 12.37
CA ASN A 17 -12.82 15.32 12.88
C ASN A 17 -13.00 15.69 14.36
N ASP A 18 -14.23 15.96 14.80
CA ASP A 18 -14.54 16.26 16.19
C ASP A 18 -14.40 15.02 17.08
N ILE A 19 -14.78 13.84 16.59
CA ILE A 19 -14.55 12.56 17.26
C ILE A 19 -13.06 12.35 17.52
N LEU A 20 -12.21 12.47 16.50
CA LEU A 20 -10.79 12.17 16.58
C LEU A 20 -10.01 13.14 17.49
N ASN A 21 -10.44 14.40 17.54
CA ASN A 21 -9.80 15.45 18.36
C ASN A 21 -10.37 15.55 19.78
N SER A 22 -11.50 14.91 20.06
CA SER A 22 -12.15 14.93 21.38
C SER A 22 -11.92 13.65 22.17
N LEU A 23 -12.39 13.62 23.42
CA LEU A 23 -12.40 12.42 24.26
C LEU A 23 -13.34 11.33 23.73
N LYS A 24 -14.24 11.66 22.78
CA LYS A 24 -15.15 10.69 22.15
C LYS A 24 -14.42 9.60 21.36
N ARG A 25 -13.14 9.79 21.02
CA ARG A 25 -12.30 8.79 20.36
C ARG A 25 -12.14 7.46 21.12
N TYR A 26 -12.55 7.41 22.38
CA TYR A 26 -12.52 6.20 23.22
C TYR A 26 -13.92 5.70 23.58
N ASP A 27 -14.95 6.31 23.01
CA ASP A 27 -16.34 5.96 23.28
C ASP A 27 -16.79 4.86 22.30
N VAL A 28 -17.31 3.76 22.84
CA VAL A 28 -17.78 2.60 22.08
C VAL A 28 -18.98 2.96 21.19
N SER A 29 -19.76 3.99 21.57
CA SER A 29 -20.91 4.44 20.77
C SER A 29 -20.53 4.96 19.38
N VAL A 30 -19.27 5.36 19.19
CA VAL A 30 -18.76 5.99 17.96
C VAL A 30 -18.23 4.95 16.95
N ILE A 31 -18.16 3.67 17.33
CA ILE A 31 -17.66 2.59 16.47
C ILE A 31 -18.45 2.55 15.15
N LYS A 32 -19.77 2.63 15.20
CA LYS A 32 -20.63 2.61 14.00
C LYS A 32 -20.37 3.78 13.04
N ASP A 33 -20.17 4.98 13.60
CA ASP A 33 -19.87 6.17 12.79
C ASP A 33 -18.51 6.01 12.06
N LEU A 34 -17.53 5.37 12.71
CA LEU A 34 -16.22 5.08 12.13
C LEU A 34 -16.27 3.95 11.10
N GLU A 35 -17.09 2.92 11.32
CA GLU A 35 -17.32 1.83 10.36
C GLU A 35 -18.01 2.31 9.10
N ASP A 36 -19.02 3.17 9.23
CA ASP A 36 -19.68 3.78 8.06
C ASP A 36 -18.73 4.72 7.31
N TYR A 37 -17.86 5.44 8.03
CA TYR A 37 -16.80 6.21 7.40
C TYR A 37 -15.75 5.33 6.69
N LEU A 38 -15.45 4.14 7.22
CA LEU A 38 -14.56 3.17 6.56
C LEU A 38 -15.13 2.70 5.22
N LYS A 39 -16.44 2.45 5.13
CA LYS A 39 -17.10 2.11 3.86
C LYS A 39 -16.90 3.22 2.82
N VAL A 40 -17.11 4.48 3.22
CA VAL A 40 -16.88 5.64 2.33
C VAL A 40 -15.42 5.74 1.87
N GLN A 41 -14.46 5.46 2.76
CA GLN A 41 -13.03 5.40 2.41
C GLN A 41 -12.76 4.36 1.31
N CYS A 42 -13.33 3.17 1.45
CA CYS A 42 -13.19 2.09 0.46
C CYS A 42 -13.82 2.46 -0.89
N GLU A 43 -15.08 2.92 -0.89
CA GLU A 43 -15.81 3.28 -2.12
C GLU A 43 -15.10 4.40 -2.90
N GLN A 44 -14.57 5.39 -2.20
CA GLN A 44 -13.90 6.55 -2.82
C GLN A 44 -12.40 6.35 -3.02
N ASN A 45 -11.84 5.19 -2.64
CA ASN A 45 -10.42 4.86 -2.77
C ASN A 45 -9.47 5.87 -2.10
N PHE A 46 -9.79 6.32 -0.89
CA PHE A 46 -8.87 7.11 -0.06
C PHE A 46 -8.68 6.44 1.30
N SER A 47 -7.61 6.82 2.02
CA SER A 47 -7.32 6.25 3.35
C SER A 47 -7.07 7.35 4.35
N ASP A 48 -7.73 7.24 5.50
CA ASP A 48 -7.57 8.07 6.67
C ASP A 48 -6.94 7.25 7.80
N VAL A 49 -5.60 7.27 7.85
CA VAL A 49 -4.83 6.45 8.80
C VAL A 49 -5.21 6.75 10.25
N ASN A 50 -5.50 8.00 10.59
CA ASN A 50 -5.85 8.36 11.97
C ASN A 50 -7.20 7.78 12.38
N ALA A 51 -8.21 7.84 11.49
CA ALA A 51 -9.51 7.23 11.74
C ALA A 51 -9.41 5.71 11.85
N ASN A 52 -8.67 5.07 10.94
CA ASN A 52 -8.49 3.62 10.92
C ASN A 52 -7.76 3.10 12.17
N LEU A 53 -6.72 3.82 12.64
CA LEU A 53 -6.04 3.50 13.90
C LEU A 53 -6.92 3.73 15.12
N ALA A 54 -7.78 4.76 15.11
CA ALA A 54 -8.72 5.00 16.20
C ALA A 54 -9.74 3.85 16.29
N LEU A 55 -10.25 3.39 15.16
CA LEU A 55 -11.19 2.25 15.10
C LEU A 55 -10.54 0.96 15.61
N LEU A 56 -9.33 0.62 15.13
CA LEU A 56 -8.59 -0.56 15.62
C LEU A 56 -8.28 -0.46 17.12
N LYS A 57 -7.93 0.73 17.62
CA LYS A 57 -7.71 0.96 19.07
C LYS A 57 -8.98 0.76 19.88
N LEU A 58 -10.12 1.23 19.38
CA LEU A 58 -11.41 1.04 20.04
C LEU A 58 -11.72 -0.45 20.17
N TYR A 59 -11.48 -1.24 19.12
CA TYR A 59 -11.65 -2.69 19.17
C TYR A 59 -10.73 -3.40 20.18
N GLU A 60 -9.52 -2.89 20.41
CA GLU A 60 -8.62 -3.40 21.45
C GLU A 60 -9.12 -3.05 22.87
N LEU A 61 -9.68 -1.85 23.05
CA LEU A 61 -10.18 -1.35 24.34
C LEU A 61 -11.55 -1.92 24.71
N SER A 62 -12.40 -2.23 23.72
CA SER A 62 -13.71 -2.84 23.94
C SER A 62 -13.55 -4.34 24.17
N SER A 63 -13.76 -4.79 25.41
CA SER A 63 -13.76 -6.22 25.78
C SER A 63 -15.02 -6.98 25.32
N GLU A 64 -15.82 -6.38 24.46
CA GLU A 64 -17.01 -7.00 23.88
C GLU A 64 -16.54 -8.08 22.88
N SER A 65 -17.28 -9.18 22.81
CA SER A 65 -16.96 -10.35 21.99
C SER A 65 -16.62 -9.94 20.54
N LEU A 66 -15.76 -10.72 19.89
CA LEU A 66 -15.54 -10.63 18.45
C LEU A 66 -16.90 -10.74 17.75
N ASN A 67 -17.36 -9.64 17.19
CA ASN A 67 -18.53 -9.60 16.32
C ASN A 67 -18.02 -9.67 14.87
N ASP A 68 -18.76 -10.34 13.99
CA ASP A 68 -18.40 -10.50 12.58
C ASP A 68 -18.11 -9.15 11.90
N GLU A 69 -18.85 -8.09 12.26
CA GLU A 69 -18.68 -6.71 11.76
C GLU A 69 -17.27 -6.14 12.06
N ARG A 70 -16.71 -6.45 13.23
CA ARG A 70 -15.37 -6.00 13.63
C ARG A 70 -14.28 -6.71 12.85
N GLU A 71 -14.46 -8.00 12.60
CA GLU A 71 -13.52 -8.80 11.80
C GLU A 71 -13.51 -8.27 10.36
N GLU A 72 -14.69 -8.03 9.79
CA GLU A 72 -14.87 -7.46 8.46
C GLU A 72 -14.23 -6.06 8.36
N ALA A 73 -14.50 -5.17 9.32
CA ALA A 73 -13.90 -3.83 9.36
C ALA A 73 -12.36 -3.90 9.45
N THR A 74 -11.82 -4.81 10.26
CA THR A 74 -10.37 -5.00 10.39
C THR A 74 -9.73 -5.47 9.09
N ILE A 75 -10.36 -6.42 8.39
CA ILE A 75 -9.92 -6.91 7.09
C ILE A 75 -9.94 -5.78 6.05
N ASN A 76 -11.00 -4.98 6.01
CA ASN A 76 -11.11 -3.82 5.11
C ASN A 76 -10.03 -2.77 5.37
N ILE A 77 -9.70 -2.46 6.63
CA ILE A 77 -8.59 -1.56 6.99
C ILE A 77 -7.25 -2.10 6.49
N LEU A 78 -6.99 -3.40 6.68
CA LEU A 78 -5.78 -4.04 6.19
C LEU A 78 -5.71 -4.01 4.65
N LEU A 79 -6.83 -4.22 3.96
CA LEU A 79 -6.91 -4.09 2.50
C LEU A 79 -6.64 -2.66 2.03
N LEU A 80 -7.16 -1.64 2.72
CA LEU A 80 -6.83 -0.23 2.44
C LEU A 80 -5.32 0.04 2.62
N GLY A 81 -4.71 -0.54 3.65
CA GLY A 81 -3.25 -0.50 3.85
C GLY A 81 -2.50 -1.20 2.71
N LEU A 82 -3.01 -2.34 2.22
CA LEU A 82 -2.45 -3.08 1.08
C LEU A 82 -2.53 -2.25 -0.21
N CYS A 83 -3.65 -1.55 -0.43
CA CYS A 83 -3.83 -0.55 -1.49
C CYS A 83 -2.98 0.71 -1.29
N ASN A 84 -2.14 0.79 -0.26
CA ASN A 84 -1.13 1.83 -0.07
C ASN A 84 0.20 1.23 0.43
N PHE A 85 0.60 0.06 -0.09
CA PHE A 85 1.77 -0.69 0.40
C PHE A 85 3.13 0.05 0.34
N TYR A 86 3.19 1.22 -0.29
CA TYR A 86 4.38 2.09 -0.30
C TYR A 86 4.59 2.82 1.04
N ASN A 87 3.54 2.94 1.85
CA ASN A 87 3.59 3.50 3.20
C ASN A 87 3.71 2.39 4.24
N ILE A 88 4.14 2.76 5.45
CA ILE A 88 4.23 1.86 6.60
C ILE A 88 2.88 1.62 7.29
N ASP A 89 1.79 2.13 6.72
CA ASP A 89 0.45 2.10 7.32
C ASP A 89 -0.03 0.66 7.57
N PHE A 90 0.20 -0.25 6.61
CA PHE A 90 -0.18 -1.66 6.74
C PHE A 90 0.51 -2.34 7.93
N GLU A 91 1.81 -2.11 8.09
CA GLU A 91 2.56 -2.63 9.22
C GLU A 91 2.07 -2.02 10.53
N LEU A 92 1.76 -0.72 10.55
CA LEU A 92 1.23 -0.06 11.74
C LEU A 92 -0.12 -0.65 12.17
N TYR A 93 -1.02 -0.93 11.22
CA TYR A 93 -2.28 -1.62 11.51
C TYR A 93 -2.02 -3.02 12.09
N LEU A 94 -1.06 -3.76 11.53
CA LEU A 94 -0.71 -5.10 12.01
C LEU A 94 -0.20 -5.11 13.45
N HIS A 95 0.61 -4.12 13.85
CA HIS A 95 1.14 -4.01 15.22
C HIS A 95 0.10 -3.65 16.27
N LEU A 96 -1.03 -3.10 15.85
CA LEU A 96 -2.15 -2.76 16.72
C LEU A 96 -3.09 -3.96 16.94
N LEU A 97 -2.99 -5.00 16.11
CA LEU A 97 -3.77 -6.21 16.29
C LEU A 97 -3.23 -7.05 17.47
N PRO A 98 -4.12 -7.73 18.21
CA PRO A 98 -3.70 -8.62 19.27
C PRO A 98 -2.76 -9.73 18.78
N VAL A 99 -1.81 -10.12 19.64
CA VAL A 99 -0.78 -11.12 19.30
C VAL A 99 -1.36 -12.47 18.85
N TYR A 100 -2.55 -12.85 19.34
CA TYR A 100 -3.20 -14.11 18.94
C TYR A 100 -3.60 -14.13 17.46
N VAL A 101 -3.87 -12.97 16.86
CA VAL A 101 -4.27 -12.84 15.44
C VAL A 101 -3.10 -13.17 14.51
N LEU A 102 -1.88 -12.89 14.96
CA LEU A 102 -0.64 -13.10 14.22
C LEU A 102 -0.05 -14.51 14.41
N ALA A 103 -0.69 -15.34 15.23
CA ALA A 103 -0.19 -16.69 15.51
C ALA A 103 -0.35 -17.61 14.28
N ASP A 104 0.59 -18.56 14.13
CA ASP A 104 0.53 -19.57 13.08
C ASP A 104 -0.66 -20.51 13.30
N VAL A 105 -1.72 -20.28 12.54
CA VAL A 105 -2.99 -21.04 12.59
C VAL A 105 -2.79 -22.53 12.30
N THR A 106 -1.70 -22.90 11.60
CA THR A 106 -1.34 -24.28 11.27
C THR A 106 -1.08 -25.16 12.49
N LYS A 107 -0.81 -24.56 13.66
CA LYS A 107 -0.56 -25.25 14.93
C LYS A 107 -1.85 -25.56 15.70
N PHE A 108 -2.99 -25.02 15.28
CA PHE A 108 -4.26 -25.07 16.01
C PHE A 108 -5.30 -26.00 15.33
N LYS A 109 -4.88 -26.90 14.45
CA LYS A 109 -5.76 -27.82 13.68
C LYS A 109 -6.63 -28.76 14.53
N ASP A 110 -6.38 -28.85 15.84
CA ASP A 110 -7.07 -29.78 16.76
C ASP A 110 -8.13 -29.11 17.67
N LEU A 111 -8.49 -27.83 17.44
CA LEU A 111 -9.43 -27.10 18.30
C LEU A 111 -10.91 -27.22 17.88
N SER A 112 -11.78 -27.10 18.88
CA SER A 112 -13.24 -27.22 18.86
C SER A 112 -13.94 -26.24 17.91
N SER A 113 -15.16 -26.61 17.48
CA SER A 113 -16.01 -25.88 16.53
C SER A 113 -16.37 -24.43 16.90
N GLU A 114 -16.25 -24.03 18.17
CA GLU A 114 -16.50 -22.63 18.60
C GLU A 114 -15.32 -21.69 18.35
N ASP A 115 -14.09 -22.21 18.21
CA ASP A 115 -12.90 -21.41 17.88
C ASP A 115 -12.71 -21.25 16.36
N SER A 116 -13.62 -21.79 15.56
CA SER A 116 -13.50 -21.86 14.10
C SER A 116 -13.50 -20.48 13.44
N SER A 117 -14.29 -19.51 13.93
CA SER A 117 -14.34 -18.15 13.38
C SER A 117 -13.03 -17.40 13.63
N ILE A 118 -12.51 -17.48 14.86
CA ILE A 118 -11.21 -16.88 15.25
C ILE A 118 -10.08 -17.45 14.38
N ILE A 119 -10.05 -18.77 14.20
CA ILE A 119 -9.08 -19.46 13.35
C ILE A 119 -9.17 -18.97 11.90
N GLN A 120 -10.38 -18.79 11.37
CA GLN A 120 -10.63 -18.27 10.03
C GLN A 120 -10.14 -16.81 9.90
N PHE A 121 -10.47 -15.95 10.85
CA PHE A 121 -9.99 -14.56 10.90
C PHE A 121 -8.45 -14.47 10.95
N CYS A 122 -7.80 -15.24 11.83
CA CYS A 122 -6.34 -15.33 11.88
C CYS A 122 -5.76 -15.82 10.54
N SER A 123 -6.44 -16.73 9.83
CA SER A 123 -6.01 -17.18 8.52
C SER A 123 -6.08 -16.04 7.49
N TYR A 124 -7.16 -15.26 7.48
CA TYR A 124 -7.32 -14.11 6.59
C TYR A 124 -6.27 -13.03 6.81
N VAL A 125 -5.97 -12.68 8.07
CA VAL A 125 -4.92 -11.69 8.39
C VAL A 125 -3.54 -12.18 7.94
N ASN A 126 -3.23 -13.47 8.14
CA ASN A 126 -1.97 -14.05 7.68
C ASN A 126 -1.85 -14.08 6.13
N LYS A 127 -2.94 -14.37 5.42
CA LYS A 127 -3.01 -14.29 3.96
C LYS A 127 -2.76 -12.88 3.45
N LEU A 128 -3.40 -11.87 4.06
CA LEU A 128 -3.16 -10.47 3.73
C LEU A 128 -1.71 -10.05 3.97
N LYS A 129 -1.11 -10.51 5.07
CA LYS A 129 0.31 -10.30 5.36
C LYS A 129 1.21 -10.95 4.30
N GLU A 130 0.90 -12.15 3.85
CA GLU A 130 1.64 -12.81 2.77
C GLU A 130 1.56 -12.00 1.46
N LEU A 131 0.37 -11.52 1.08
CA LEU A 131 0.19 -10.65 -0.07
C LEU A 131 1.01 -9.35 0.06
N TYR A 132 0.99 -8.71 1.23
CA TYR A 132 1.79 -7.51 1.50
C TYR A 132 3.29 -7.76 1.34
N VAL A 133 3.80 -8.88 1.86
CA VAL A 133 5.22 -9.27 1.71
C VAL A 133 5.58 -9.50 0.24
N LEU A 134 4.68 -10.07 -0.57
CA LEU A 134 4.93 -10.24 -2.00
C LEU A 134 5.00 -8.89 -2.74
N LEU A 135 4.13 -7.93 -2.40
CA LEU A 135 4.14 -6.59 -2.99
C LEU A 135 5.38 -5.79 -2.59
N THR A 136 5.73 -5.77 -1.31
CA THR A 136 6.92 -5.06 -0.80
C THR A 136 8.24 -5.68 -1.26
N SER A 137 8.28 -7.00 -1.47
CA SER A 137 9.44 -7.69 -2.08
C SER A 137 9.49 -7.62 -3.61
N ALA A 138 8.61 -6.81 -4.24
CA ALA A 138 8.50 -6.61 -5.68
C ALA A 138 8.27 -7.89 -6.50
N LYS A 139 7.66 -8.92 -5.89
CA LYS A 139 7.33 -10.21 -6.54
C LYS A 139 5.92 -10.18 -7.14
N PHE A 140 5.67 -9.22 -8.03
CA PHE A 140 4.34 -8.93 -8.57
C PHE A 140 3.71 -10.09 -9.34
N THR A 141 4.50 -10.83 -10.12
CA THR A 141 3.99 -12.00 -10.86
C THR A 141 3.46 -13.09 -9.94
N LYS A 142 4.18 -13.34 -8.83
CA LYS A 142 3.77 -14.32 -7.82
C LYS A 142 2.52 -13.86 -7.07
N PHE A 143 2.44 -12.57 -6.76
CA PHE A 143 1.26 -11.97 -6.15
C PHE A 143 0.00 -12.24 -7.00
N TRP A 144 0.04 -11.92 -8.29
CA TRP A 144 -1.10 -12.16 -9.19
C TRP A 144 -1.42 -13.64 -9.37
N SER A 145 -0.41 -14.51 -9.43
CA SER A 145 -0.66 -15.95 -9.52
C SER A 145 -1.30 -16.51 -8.26
N LEU A 146 -0.87 -16.05 -7.08
CA LEU A 146 -1.41 -16.51 -5.81
C LEU A 146 -2.87 -16.09 -5.66
N LEU A 147 -3.16 -14.83 -5.95
CA LEU A 147 -4.52 -14.28 -5.92
C LEU A 147 -5.45 -14.99 -6.92
N LYS A 148 -4.96 -15.41 -8.09
CA LYS A 148 -5.77 -16.13 -9.09
C LYS A 148 -5.98 -17.62 -8.79
N THR A 149 -5.04 -18.26 -8.10
CA THR A 149 -5.03 -19.73 -7.95
C THR A 149 -5.81 -20.18 -6.73
N ASP A 150 -5.86 -19.36 -5.68
CA ASP A 150 -6.48 -19.71 -4.42
C ASP A 150 -7.73 -18.85 -4.21
N ASP A 151 -8.90 -19.49 -4.34
CA ASP A 151 -10.23 -18.87 -4.21
C ASP A 151 -10.38 -18.14 -2.87
N SER A 152 -9.71 -18.61 -1.82
CA SER A 152 -9.84 -18.00 -0.50
C SER A 152 -9.18 -16.61 -0.37
N TYR A 153 -8.24 -16.27 -1.27
CA TYR A 153 -7.72 -14.91 -1.38
C TYR A 153 -8.65 -14.02 -2.21
N GLN A 154 -9.36 -14.62 -3.17
CA GLN A 154 -10.34 -13.93 -3.99
C GLN A 154 -11.55 -13.55 -3.16
N ASP A 155 -12.09 -14.47 -2.38
CA ASP A 155 -13.22 -14.22 -1.47
C ASP A 155 -12.91 -13.03 -0.55
N LEU A 156 -11.71 -13.01 0.04
CA LEU A 156 -11.27 -11.92 0.92
C LEU A 156 -11.30 -10.54 0.23
N VAL A 157 -10.92 -10.47 -1.05
CA VAL A 157 -10.92 -9.21 -1.82
C VAL A 157 -12.30 -8.88 -2.37
N TYR A 158 -13.04 -9.86 -2.88
CA TYR A 158 -14.34 -9.65 -3.52
C TYR A 158 -15.48 -9.44 -2.53
N ASP A 159 -15.38 -9.98 -1.32
CA ASP A 159 -16.33 -9.71 -0.23
C ASP A 159 -16.05 -8.34 0.43
N SER A 160 -14.94 -7.67 0.07
CA SER A 160 -14.59 -6.36 0.60
C SER A 160 -15.26 -5.22 -0.17
N TYR A 161 -15.38 -4.06 0.47
CA TYR A 161 -15.88 -2.82 -0.16
C TYR A 161 -14.96 -2.29 -1.28
N LEU A 162 -13.77 -2.91 -1.48
CA LEU A 162 -12.77 -2.52 -2.47
C LEU A 162 -12.80 -3.38 -3.74
N ALA A 163 -13.69 -4.38 -3.84
CA ALA A 163 -13.71 -5.38 -4.91
C ALA A 163 -13.54 -4.79 -6.33
N ASP A 164 -14.29 -3.73 -6.63
CA ASP A 164 -14.32 -3.12 -7.97
C ASP A 164 -13.03 -2.35 -8.32
N SER A 165 -12.35 -1.78 -7.31
CA SER A 165 -11.23 -0.85 -7.48
C SER A 165 -9.88 -1.45 -7.11
N PHE A 166 -9.85 -2.53 -6.33
CA PHE A 166 -8.65 -3.15 -5.76
C PHE A 166 -7.59 -3.46 -6.84
N ASP A 167 -7.99 -4.20 -7.87
CA ASP A 167 -7.14 -4.61 -8.97
C ASP A 167 -6.50 -3.41 -9.69
N SER A 168 -7.32 -2.40 -9.98
CA SER A 168 -6.89 -1.17 -10.65
C SER A 168 -5.93 -0.36 -9.77
N ASN A 169 -6.22 -0.28 -8.47
CA ASN A 169 -5.37 0.41 -7.50
C ASN A 169 -4.00 -0.27 -7.38
N ILE A 170 -3.96 -1.58 -7.16
CA ILE A 170 -2.70 -2.34 -7.07
C ILE A 170 -1.89 -2.22 -8.37
N ARG A 171 -2.53 -2.33 -9.55
CA ARG A 171 -1.82 -2.11 -10.83
C ARG A 171 -1.23 -0.71 -10.94
N ASN A 172 -1.98 0.33 -10.56
CA ASN A 172 -1.49 1.71 -10.56
C ASN A 172 -0.31 1.91 -9.59
N LEU A 173 -0.34 1.26 -8.43
CA LEU A 173 0.74 1.33 -7.45
C LEU A 173 1.99 0.58 -7.91
N ILE A 174 1.84 -0.65 -8.41
CA ILE A 174 2.94 -1.41 -9.01
C ILE A 174 3.57 -0.58 -10.13
N PHE A 175 2.73 0.02 -10.99
CA PHE A 175 3.18 0.92 -12.03
C PHE A 175 3.97 2.11 -11.48
N ASN A 176 3.49 2.77 -10.42
CA ASN A 176 4.19 3.89 -9.79
C ASN A 176 5.53 3.46 -9.14
N VAL A 177 5.60 2.26 -8.55
CA VAL A 177 6.84 1.70 -7.99
C VAL A 177 7.85 1.43 -9.09
N VAL A 178 7.42 0.80 -10.19
CA VAL A 178 8.26 0.55 -11.35
C VAL A 178 8.71 1.88 -11.98
N TYR A 179 7.79 2.84 -12.13
CA TYR A 179 8.12 4.18 -12.60
C TYR A 179 9.23 4.81 -11.75
N LYS A 180 9.07 4.87 -10.42
CA LYS A 180 10.07 5.43 -9.52
C LYS A 180 11.40 4.66 -9.55
N GLY A 181 11.36 3.33 -9.66
CA GLY A 181 12.56 2.49 -9.70
C GLY A 181 13.37 2.63 -10.99
N TYR A 182 12.70 2.85 -12.12
CA TYR A 182 13.36 3.05 -13.42
C TYR A 182 13.56 4.54 -13.75
N SER A 183 12.87 5.45 -13.08
CA SER A 183 13.01 6.89 -13.28
C SER A 183 14.41 7.32 -12.86
N ASN A 184 15.22 7.74 -13.84
CA ASN A 184 16.51 8.35 -13.61
C ASN A 184 16.35 9.87 -13.66
N ASN A 185 16.94 10.59 -12.70
CA ASN A 185 16.98 12.05 -12.71
C ASN A 185 17.90 12.62 -13.81
N ASN A 186 18.54 11.74 -14.60
CA ASN A 186 19.38 12.14 -15.70
C ASN A 186 18.55 12.35 -16.97
N SER A 187 18.34 13.63 -17.33
CA SER A 187 17.70 14.09 -18.57
C SER A 187 18.27 13.45 -19.85
N GLN A 188 19.51 12.92 -19.82
CA GLN A 188 20.16 12.34 -21.00
C GLN A 188 19.94 10.83 -21.16
N ILE A 189 19.47 10.11 -20.13
CA ILE A 189 19.28 8.66 -20.19
C ILE A 189 17.78 8.37 -20.23
N LYS A 190 17.27 8.06 -21.43
CA LYS A 190 15.92 7.50 -21.60
C LYS A 190 15.89 6.13 -20.92
N SER A 191 15.25 6.03 -19.76
CA SER A 191 15.04 4.74 -19.09
C SER A 191 14.09 3.89 -19.93
N LYS A 192 14.50 2.65 -20.20
CA LYS A 192 13.74 1.69 -20.99
C LYS A 192 13.38 0.50 -20.12
N ILE A 193 12.14 0.05 -20.23
CA ILE A 193 11.69 -1.22 -19.68
C ILE A 193 11.15 -2.09 -20.81
N SER A 194 11.40 -3.40 -20.76
CA SER A 194 10.79 -4.33 -21.71
C SER A 194 9.26 -4.32 -21.52
N SER A 195 8.55 -4.24 -22.64
CA SER A 195 7.08 -4.30 -22.68
C SER A 195 6.57 -5.60 -22.05
N GLN A 196 7.20 -6.73 -22.39
CA GLN A 196 6.89 -8.06 -21.86
C GLN A 196 7.03 -8.12 -20.34
N LEU A 197 8.10 -7.51 -19.79
CA LEU A 197 8.33 -7.50 -18.35
C LEU A 197 7.29 -6.65 -17.62
N LEU A 198 6.99 -5.44 -18.11
CA LEU A 198 5.99 -4.57 -17.50
C LEU A 198 4.59 -5.17 -17.59
N GLN A 199 4.27 -5.80 -18.73
CA GLN A 199 3.02 -6.53 -18.91
C GLN A 199 2.90 -7.69 -17.92
N SER A 200 3.99 -8.42 -17.67
CA SER A 200 4.01 -9.50 -16.68
C SER A 200 3.76 -8.98 -15.25
N TYR A 201 4.28 -7.80 -14.91
CA TYR A 201 4.09 -7.20 -13.58
C TYR A 201 2.68 -6.68 -13.36
N LEU A 202 2.04 -6.14 -14.39
CA LEU A 202 0.66 -5.65 -14.33
C LEU A 202 -0.38 -6.75 -14.55
N ASN A 203 0.06 -7.91 -15.08
CA ASN A 203 -0.79 -9.05 -15.40
C ASN A 203 -1.98 -8.64 -16.29
N LEU A 204 -1.67 -7.87 -17.35
CA LEU A 204 -2.63 -7.37 -18.35
C LEU A 204 -2.45 -8.06 -19.69
N ASN A 205 -3.54 -8.17 -20.45
CA ASN A 205 -3.49 -8.58 -21.86
C ASN A 205 -2.90 -7.46 -22.73
N GLU A 206 -2.39 -7.80 -23.92
CA GLU A 206 -1.74 -6.82 -24.80
C GLU A 206 -2.66 -5.63 -25.16
N ALA A 207 -3.94 -5.90 -25.42
CA ALA A 207 -4.93 -4.86 -25.75
C ALA A 207 -5.22 -3.90 -24.57
N ASP A 208 -5.30 -4.43 -23.35
CA ASP A 208 -5.59 -3.65 -22.15
C ASP A 208 -4.35 -2.89 -21.67
N PHE A 209 -3.17 -3.48 -21.88
CA PHE A 209 -1.88 -2.86 -21.62
C PHE A 209 -1.65 -1.61 -22.47
N GLY A 210 -1.99 -1.65 -23.76
CA GLY A 210 -1.91 -0.49 -24.65
C GLY A 210 -2.77 0.68 -24.14
N LYS A 211 -4.05 0.42 -23.85
CA LYS A 211 -4.98 1.42 -23.29
C LYS A 211 -4.50 1.97 -21.95
N PHE A 212 -3.96 1.09 -21.08
CA PHE A 212 -3.44 1.50 -19.79
C PHE A 212 -2.25 2.45 -19.94
N ILE A 213 -1.29 2.16 -20.83
CA ILE A 213 -0.15 3.05 -21.06
C ILE A 213 -0.57 4.37 -21.71
N GLU A 214 -1.48 4.35 -22.69
CA GLU A 214 -1.99 5.57 -23.33
C GLU A 214 -2.66 6.52 -22.32
N SER A 215 -3.28 5.98 -21.27
CA SER A 215 -3.83 6.78 -20.18
C SER A 215 -2.75 7.51 -19.34
N LYS A 216 -1.48 7.06 -19.41
CA LYS A 216 -0.37 7.58 -18.61
C LYS A 216 0.52 8.51 -19.44
N LYS A 217 0.48 9.80 -19.12
CA LYS A 217 1.18 10.88 -19.87
C LYS A 217 2.70 10.75 -19.99
N PHE A 218 3.35 9.94 -19.16
CA PHE A 218 4.82 9.88 -19.02
C PHE A 218 5.48 8.70 -19.76
N PHE A 219 4.70 7.90 -20.48
CA PHE A 219 5.18 6.67 -21.10
C PHE A 219 4.81 6.61 -22.58
N LYS A 220 5.71 6.06 -23.40
CA LYS A 220 5.47 5.79 -24.82
C LYS A 220 5.98 4.40 -25.18
N ILE A 221 5.15 3.62 -25.85
CA ILE A 221 5.55 2.32 -26.40
C ILE A 221 6.41 2.58 -27.64
N ASN A 222 7.63 2.04 -27.66
CA ASN A 222 8.52 2.05 -28.82
C ASN A 222 8.96 0.61 -29.13
N GLY A 223 8.17 -0.06 -29.97
CA GLY A 223 8.39 -1.46 -30.33
C GLY A 223 8.37 -2.36 -29.09
N ASP A 224 9.49 -3.02 -28.82
CA ASP A 224 9.65 -3.99 -27.73
C ASP A 224 9.86 -3.35 -26.34
N HIS A 225 10.12 -2.04 -26.28
CA HIS A 225 10.40 -1.32 -25.04
C HIS A 225 9.40 -0.19 -24.77
N VAL A 226 9.09 0.02 -23.50
CA VAL A 226 8.37 1.21 -23.04
C VAL A 226 9.40 2.24 -22.56
N LEU A 227 9.36 3.42 -23.16
CA LEU A 227 10.19 4.56 -22.77
C LEU A 227 9.53 5.28 -21.60
N ILE A 228 10.32 5.53 -20.56
CA ILE A 228 9.91 6.29 -19.38
C ILE A 228 10.54 7.67 -19.47
N ASN A 229 9.70 8.71 -19.50
CA ASN A 229 10.17 10.07 -19.69
C ASN A 229 9.78 10.95 -18.51
N HIS A 230 10.75 11.66 -17.94
CA HIS A 230 10.55 12.55 -16.81
C HIS A 230 9.96 13.91 -17.23
N ASP A 231 10.14 14.32 -18.49
CA ASP A 231 9.67 15.61 -19.00
C ASP A 231 8.72 15.43 -20.20
N ALA A 232 7.52 16.01 -20.09
CA ALA A 232 6.49 16.05 -21.13
C ALA A 232 6.97 16.64 -22.49
N HIS A 233 8.19 17.19 -22.56
CA HIS A 233 8.75 17.86 -23.73
C HIS A 233 9.79 17.06 -24.55
N LEU A 234 10.18 15.84 -24.14
CA LEU A 234 11.21 15.07 -24.88
C LEU A 234 10.65 14.13 -25.97
N ILE A 235 9.39 14.27 -26.37
CA ILE A 235 8.94 13.72 -27.67
C ILE A 235 9.37 14.70 -28.77
N LYS A 236 10.67 14.82 -28.97
CA LYS A 236 11.16 15.12 -30.32
C LYS A 236 11.27 13.78 -31.04
N ASN A 237 10.66 13.73 -32.22
CA ASN A 237 10.83 12.64 -33.17
C ASN A 237 12.33 12.37 -33.36
N ASP A 238 12.69 11.11 -33.59
CA ASP A 238 14.07 10.59 -33.62
C ASP A 238 14.95 11.16 -34.77
N ASP A 239 14.64 12.35 -35.32
CA ASP A 239 15.33 12.98 -36.45
C ASP A 239 16.25 14.16 -36.07
N GLU A 240 16.39 14.51 -34.79
CA GLU A 240 17.30 15.59 -34.35
C GLU A 240 18.34 15.08 -33.34
N GLU A 241 19.22 14.19 -33.80
CA GLU A 241 20.59 14.17 -33.27
C GLU A 241 21.28 15.46 -33.70
N GLU A 242 21.65 16.33 -32.76
CA GLU A 242 22.98 16.97 -32.79
C GLU A 242 23.31 17.67 -31.46
N GLN A 243 24.41 17.19 -30.87
CA GLN A 243 25.38 17.95 -30.08
C GLN A 243 24.88 18.72 -28.85
N LYS A 244 25.14 18.15 -27.68
CA LYS A 244 25.81 18.85 -26.56
C LYS A 244 26.38 17.87 -25.55
N HIS A 245 27.67 17.57 -25.73
CA HIS A 245 28.55 17.11 -24.67
C HIS A 245 28.59 18.15 -23.55
N VAL A 246 28.05 17.85 -22.37
CA VAL A 246 28.55 18.44 -21.11
C VAL A 246 28.48 17.36 -20.03
N SER A 247 29.67 17.01 -19.55
CA SER A 247 29.95 16.16 -18.40
C SER A 247 29.21 16.62 -17.14
N THR A 248 28.46 15.73 -16.50
CA THR A 248 28.40 15.60 -15.03
C THR A 248 27.89 14.21 -14.66
N ASN A 249 28.81 13.30 -14.39
CA ASN A 249 28.51 12.04 -13.71
C ASN A 249 28.20 12.32 -12.24
N ALA A 250 26.92 12.46 -11.91
CA ALA A 250 26.45 12.35 -10.53
C ALA A 250 25.41 11.24 -10.47
N HIS A 251 25.87 10.02 -10.16
CA HIS A 251 24.99 8.93 -9.75
C HIS A 251 24.37 9.27 -8.39
N ASN A 252 23.25 9.97 -8.37
CA ASN A 252 22.47 10.16 -7.15
C ASN A 252 21.56 8.94 -6.97
N SER A 253 22.04 7.94 -6.23
CA SER A 253 21.21 6.84 -5.74
C SER A 253 20.10 7.42 -4.85
N ILE A 254 18.83 7.19 -5.21
CA ILE A 254 17.71 7.53 -4.34
C ILE A 254 17.66 6.45 -3.25
N ILE A 255 18.14 6.82 -2.06
CA ILE A 255 18.15 5.96 -0.88
C ILE A 255 16.70 5.77 -0.41
N SER A 256 16.19 4.54 -0.45
CA SER A 256 14.80 4.23 -0.06
C SER A 256 14.61 4.03 1.44
N SER A 257 15.70 3.89 2.21
CA SER A 257 15.68 3.83 3.68
C SER A 257 16.90 4.55 4.26
N GLU A 258 16.65 5.49 5.16
CA GLU A 258 17.71 6.27 5.80
C GLU A 258 18.45 5.40 6.83
N ASN A 259 19.74 5.20 6.60
CA ASN A 259 20.59 4.51 7.56
C ASN A 259 21.21 5.57 8.48
N ILE A 260 20.66 5.71 9.69
CA ILE A 260 21.16 6.68 10.68
C ILE A 260 22.56 6.24 11.09
N LYS A 261 23.57 7.07 10.80
CA LYS A 261 24.95 6.76 11.19
C LYS A 261 25.09 6.93 12.70
N PHE A 262 25.82 6.03 13.36
CA PHE A 262 26.06 6.07 14.81
C PHE A 262 26.63 7.42 15.29
N GLU A 263 27.37 8.13 14.43
CA GLU A 263 27.89 9.48 14.71
C GLU A 263 26.80 10.56 14.89
N GLN A 264 25.64 10.40 14.26
CA GLN A 264 24.51 11.31 14.45
C GLN A 264 23.82 11.07 15.80
N LEU A 265 23.79 9.81 16.25
CA LEU A 265 23.28 9.43 17.57
C LEU A 265 24.25 9.80 18.71
N SER A 266 25.57 9.67 18.49
CA SER A 266 26.57 9.97 19.52
C SER A 266 26.57 11.43 19.95
N ARG A 267 26.24 12.35 19.03
CA ARG A 267 26.14 13.79 19.31
C ARG A 267 24.96 14.11 20.24
N LEU A 268 23.81 13.48 20.02
CA LEU A 268 22.63 13.60 20.87
C LEU A 268 22.85 12.97 22.25
N ILE A 269 23.52 11.81 22.30
CA ILE A 269 23.85 11.13 23.57
C ILE A 269 24.85 11.97 24.37
N LYS A 270 25.83 12.61 23.72
CA LYS A 270 26.80 13.46 24.39
C LYS A 270 26.17 14.71 25.01
N GLU A 271 25.27 15.38 24.30
CA GLU A 271 24.51 16.52 24.87
C GLU A 271 23.62 16.12 26.05
N SER A 272 23.11 14.88 26.08
CA SER A 272 22.31 14.36 27.20
C SER A 272 23.13 14.02 28.44
N LEU A 273 24.43 13.76 28.29
CA LEU A 273 25.38 13.46 29.37
C LEU A 273 26.03 14.71 29.95
N GLU A 274 26.00 15.83 29.22
CA GLU A 274 26.56 17.13 29.66
C GLU A 274 25.52 18.02 30.37
N LYS A 275 24.30 17.52 30.60
CA LYS A 275 23.27 18.11 31.49
C LYS A 275 23.09 17.27 32.74
#